data_AF-I0GLX8-F1
#
_entry.id   AF-I0GLX8-F1
#
_cell.length_a   1.000
_cell.length_b   1.000
_cell.length_c   1.000
_cell.angle_alpha   90.00
_cell.angle_beta   90.00
_cell.angle_gamma   90.00
#
_symmetry.space_group_name_H-M   'P 1'
#
loop_
_entity.id
_entity.type
_entity.pdbx_description
1 polymer ?
#
loop_
_entity_poly.entity_id
_entity_poly.type
_entity_poly.pdbx_seq_one_letter_code
_entity_poly.pdbx_strand_id
1 'polypeptide(L)' 'MDEKTAAMARLQASIDAINKRLAIDSNDLDYETHLRQKRQLQQILDRMKEKAKKA' A
#
# COMPACT_ATOMS: atom_id res chain seq x y z
N MET A 1 16.53 -6.87 12.68
CA MET A 1 15.39 -6.22 12.00
C MET A 1 14.48 -7.33 11.51
N ASP A 2 13.30 -7.50 12.12
CA ASP A 2 12.36 -8.56 11.76
C ASP A 2 11.97 -8.50 10.29
N GLU A 3 12.06 -9.64 9.61
CA GLU A 3 11.71 -9.79 8.18
C GLU A 3 10.27 -9.33 7.89
N LYS A 4 9.36 -9.55 8.86
CA LYS A 4 7.96 -9.07 8.81
C LYS A 4 7.89 -7.54 8.82
N THR A 5 8.69 -6.88 9.65
CA THR A 5 8.75 -5.42 9.73
C THR A 5 9.32 -4.82 8.46
N ALA A 6 10.36 -5.45 7.89
CA ALA A 6 10.91 -5.05 6.61
C ALA A 6 9.90 -5.24 5.45
N ALA A 7 9.13 -6.31 5.45
CA ALA A 7 8.06 -6.54 4.47
C ALA A 7 6.92 -5.51 4.57
N MET A 8 6.49 -5.18 5.79
CA MET A 8 5.49 -4.13 6.03
C MET A 8 5.99 -2.75 5.58
N ALA A 9 7.26 -2.43 5.85
CA ALA A 9 7.87 -1.18 5.41
C ALA A 9 7.94 -1.07 3.88
N ARG A 10 8.27 -2.16 3.18
CA ARG A 10 8.25 -2.22 1.70
C ARG A 10 6.85 -2.01 1.14
N LEU A 11 5.83 -2.64 1.73
CA LEU A 11 4.44 -2.44 1.32
C LEU A 11 3.98 -0.99 1.52
N GLN A 12 4.35 -0.38 2.65
CA GLN A 12 4.05 1.03 2.91
C GLN A 12 4.73 1.95 1.88
N ALA A 13 6.00 1.70 1.56
CA ALA A 13 6.71 2.47 0.54
C ALA A 13 6.04 2.39 -0.85
N SER A 14 5.52 1.21 -1.22
CA SER A 14 4.76 1.04 -2.48
C SER A 14 3.44 1.82 -2.47
N ILE A 15 2.73 1.83 -1.33
CA ILE A 15 1.50 2.63 -1.16
C ILE A 15 1.80 4.12 -1.29
N ASP A 16 2.89 4.59 -0.68
CA ASP A 16 3.29 6.00 -0.71
C ASP A 16 3.70 6.44 -2.13
N ALA A 17 4.36 5.56 -2.89
CA ALA A 17 4.67 5.81 -4.29
C ALA A 17 3.41 5.95 -5.15
N ILE A 18 2.41 5.08 -4.94
CA ILE A 18 1.12 5.17 -5.65
C ILE A 18 0.35 6.43 -5.22
N ASN A 19 0.39 6.82 -3.94
CA ASN A 19 -0.23 8.06 -3.48
C ASN A 19 0.34 9.30 -4.18
N LYS A 20 1.67 9.35 -4.37
CA LYS A 20 2.32 10.43 -5.09
C LYS A 20 1.88 10.47 -6.56
N ARG A 21 1.75 9.31 -7.21
CA ARG A 21 1.25 9.21 -8.59
C ARG A 21 -0.22 9.63 -8.69
N LEU A 22 -1.08 9.15 -7.80
CA LEU A 22 -2.49 9.53 -7.75
C LEU A 22 -2.71 11.05 -7.66
N ALA A 23 -1.86 11.76 -6.91
CA ALA A 23 -1.93 13.22 -6.83
C ALA A 23 -1.59 13.92 -8.15
N ILE A 24 -0.76 13.31 -8.99
CA ILE A 24 -0.36 13.81 -10.31
C ILE A 24 -1.38 13.39 -11.37
N ASP A 25 -1.79 12.13 -11.33
CA ASP A 25 -2.65 11.47 -12.32
C ASP A 25 -4.15 11.67 -12.04
N SER A 26 -4.52 12.61 -11.15
CA SER A 26 -5.93 12.83 -10.74
C SER A 26 -6.89 13.15 -11.90
N ASN A 27 -6.35 13.56 -13.05
CA ASN A 27 -7.11 13.85 -14.26
C ASN A 27 -6.95 12.79 -15.36
N ASP A 28 -6.26 11.67 -15.10
CA ASP A 28 -5.96 10.66 -16.10
C ASP A 28 -6.84 9.41 -15.94
N LEU A 29 -7.01 8.68 -17.04
CA LEU A 29 -7.83 7.45 -17.10
C LEU A 29 -7.30 6.37 -16.13
N ASP A 30 -6.01 6.44 -15.80
CA ASP A 30 -5.33 5.50 -14.92
C ASP A 30 -5.55 5.76 -13.42
N TYR A 31 -6.21 6.87 -13.06
CA TYR A 31 -6.49 7.21 -11.66
C TYR A 31 -7.24 6.11 -10.90
N GLU A 32 -8.30 5.57 -11.50
CA GLU A 32 -9.10 4.47 -10.92
C GLU A 32 -8.27 3.18 -10.78
N THR A 33 -7.41 2.89 -11.75
CA THR A 33 -6.50 1.74 -11.72
C THR A 33 -5.51 1.86 -10.56
N HIS A 34 -4.90 3.03 -10.39
CA HIS A 34 -3.98 3.31 -9.29
C HIS A 34 -4.68 3.32 -7.93
N LEU A 35 -5.92 3.82 -7.84
CA LEU A 35 -6.74 3.76 -6.63
C LEU A 35 -7.04 2.31 -6.22
N ARG A 36 -7.41 1.47 -7.19
CA ARG A 36 -7.66 0.05 -6.94
C ARG A 36 -6.40 -0.66 -6.46
N GLN A 37 -5.25 -0.39 -7.10
CA GLN A 37 -3.96 -0.96 -6.71
C GLN A 37 -3.57 -0.54 -5.28
N LYS A 38 -3.74 0.74 -4.93
CA LYS A 38 -3.54 1.24 -3.56
C LYS A 38 -4.42 0.49 -2.55
N ARG A 39 -5.71 0.35 -2.83
CA ARG A 39 -6.65 -0.35 -1.91
C ARG A 39 -6.24 -1.80 -1.68
N GLN A 40 -5.79 -2.51 -2.71
CA GLN A 40 -5.31 -3.89 -2.57
C GLN A 40 -4.07 -3.99 -1.68
N LEU A 41 -3.08 -3.12 -1.90
CA LEU A 41 -1.86 -3.09 -1.08
C LEU A 41 -2.18 -2.73 0.38
N GLN A 42 -3.07 -1.76 0.60
CA GLN A 42 -3.52 -1.39 1.94
C GLN A 42 -4.19 -2.56 2.66
N GLN A 43 -5.08 -3.30 1.99
CA GLN A 43 -5.72 -4.48 2.58
C GLN A 43 -4.70 -5.56 2.97
N ILE A 44 -3.66 -5.77 2.16
CA ILE A 44 -2.59 -6.74 2.47
C ILE A 44 -1.83 -6.27 3.71
N LEU A 45 -1.44 -4.99 3.74
CA LEU A 45 -0.73 -4.40 4.87
C LEU A 45 -1.56 -4.48 6.16
N ASP A 46 -2.85 -4.17 6.09
CA ASP A 46 -3.75 -4.20 7.24
C ASP A 46 -3.90 -5.64 7.77
N ARG A 47 -4.09 -6.63 6.89
CA ARG A 47 -4.10 -8.05 7.30
C ARG A 47 -2.79 -8.49 7.95
N MET A 48 -1.65 -8.01 7.44
CA MET A 48 -0.34 -8.31 8.05
C MET A 48 -0.21 -7.69 9.44
N LYS A 49 -0.65 -6.44 9.61
CA LYS A 49 -0.68 -5.75 10.91
C LYS A 49 -1.63 -6.44 11.89
N GLU A 50 -2.81 -6.85 11.45
CA GLU A 50 -3.76 -7.60 12.28
C GLU A 50 -3.18 -8.94 12.74
N LYS A 51 -2.52 -9.67 11.84
CA LYS A 51 -1.81 -10.91 12.21
C LYS A 51 -0.67 -10.66 13.19
N ALA A 52 0.08 -9.57 13.02
CA ALA A 52 1.15 -9.19 13.94
C ALA A 52 0.62 -8.77 15.32
N LYS A 53 -0.58 -8.18 15.39
CA LYS A 53 -1.23 -7.78 16.65
C LYS A 53 -1.85 -8.96 17.42
N LYS A 54 -2.24 -10.02 16.71
CA LYS A 54 -2.80 -11.25 17.28
C LYS A 54 -1.74 -12.29 17.67
N ALA A 55 -0.49 -12.12 17.24
CA ALA A 55 0.64 -12.96 17.58
C ALA A 55 1.34 -12.42 18.84
#